data_AF-A0A9R1B747-F1
#
_entry.id   AF-A0A9R1B747-F1
#
_cell.length_a   1.000
_cell.length_b   1.000
_cell.length_c   1.000
_cell.angle_alpha   90.00
_cell.angle_beta   90.00
_cell.angle_gamma   90.00
#
_symmetry.space_group_name_H-M   'P 1'
#
loop_
_entity.id
_entity.type
_entity.pdbx_description
1 polymer ?
#
loop_
_entity_poly.entity_id
_entity_poly.type
_entity_poly.pdbx_seq_one_letter_code
_entity_poly.pdbx_strand_id
1 'polypeptide(L)'
;MAFHQRSISLPSRPHVSETQVEQELHGLEASISSSNSISMMCDGLRSLANIYDGLEEIICLPSHQVFSSQQRNMLDGEMEVSLELLDLCTAMQEIFAEMVVIIQELQVALRKGDDAAAQAKIQSFARLAKKARKHFKKTAKKAASNKMVMLLTDLVQS
;
A
#
# COMPACT_ATOMS: atom_id res chain seq x y z
N MET A 1 -14.34 65.18 -3.24
CA MET A 1 -15.32 64.12 -2.97
C MET A 1 -14.74 62.82 -3.50
N ALA A 2 -14.47 61.85 -2.63
CA ALA A 2 -13.85 60.58 -3.01
C ALA A 2 -14.95 59.59 -3.43
N PHE A 3 -14.90 59.10 -4.67
CA PHE A 3 -15.82 58.08 -5.15
C PHE A 3 -15.36 56.71 -4.61
N HIS A 4 -16.17 56.12 -3.73
CA HIS A 4 -15.98 54.74 -3.29
C HIS A 4 -16.42 53.80 -4.41
N GLN A 5 -15.45 53.17 -5.07
CA GLN A 5 -15.68 52.11 -6.03
C GLN A 5 -16.07 50.85 -5.25
N ARG A 6 -17.37 50.50 -5.25
CA ARG A 6 -17.84 49.23 -4.69
C ARG A 6 -17.56 48.12 -5.70
N SER A 7 -16.72 47.17 -5.32
CA SER A 7 -16.49 45.95 -6.08
C SER A 7 -17.79 45.16 -6.18
N ILE A 8 -18.21 44.88 -7.41
CA ILE A 8 -19.31 43.96 -7.73
C ILE A 8 -18.73 42.55 -7.74
N SER A 9 -18.98 41.77 -6.69
CA SER A 9 -18.70 40.33 -6.71
C SER A 9 -19.78 39.63 -7.54
N LEU A 10 -19.36 38.87 -8.55
CA LEU A 10 -20.26 37.93 -9.23
C LEU A 10 -20.75 36.87 -8.23
N PRO A 11 -21.99 36.37 -8.37
CA PRO A 11 -22.48 35.29 -7.51
C PRO A 11 -21.56 34.08 -7.64
N SER A 12 -21.14 33.54 -6.50
CA SER A 12 -20.40 32.28 -6.43
C SER A 12 -21.25 31.16 -7.01
N ARG A 13 -20.71 30.42 -7.97
CA ARG A 13 -21.33 29.18 -8.46
C ARG A 13 -21.55 28.24 -7.26
N PRO A 14 -22.73 27.64 -7.08
CA PRO A 14 -22.96 26.66 -6.03
C PRO A 14 -21.95 25.53 -6.17
N HIS A 15 -21.40 25.07 -5.04
CA HIS A 15 -20.47 23.95 -5.05
C HIS A 15 -21.24 22.71 -5.50
N VAL A 16 -20.87 22.13 -6.65
CA VAL A 16 -21.49 20.90 -7.15
C VAL A 16 -21.18 19.78 -6.15
N SER A 17 -22.21 19.12 -5.63
CA SER A 17 -22.09 18.01 -4.69
C SER A 17 -22.29 16.67 -5.39
N GLU A 18 -21.69 15.62 -4.85
CA GLU A 18 -21.83 14.25 -5.36
C GLU A 18 -23.31 13.83 -5.46
N THR A 19 -24.10 14.15 -4.45
CA THR A 19 -25.56 13.91 -4.43
C THR A 19 -26.33 14.61 -5.54
N GLN A 20 -25.88 15.81 -5.95
CA GLN A 20 -26.51 16.55 -7.03
C GLN A 20 -26.18 15.91 -8.39
N VAL A 21 -24.93 15.48 -8.59
CA VAL A 21 -24.50 14.77 -9.80
C VAL A 21 -25.24 13.44 -9.95
N GLU A 22 -25.40 12.67 -8.87
CA GLU A 22 -26.21 11.44 -8.89
C GLU A 22 -27.67 11.69 -9.28
N GLN A 23 -28.26 12.77 -8.77
CA GLN A 23 -29.64 13.12 -9.05
C GLN A 23 -29.84 13.59 -10.50
N GLU A 24 -28.89 14.36 -11.04
CA GLU A 24 -28.85 14.76 -12.46
C GLU A 24 -28.64 13.55 -13.39
N LEU A 25 -27.85 12.55 -12.97
CA LEU A 25 -27.63 11.31 -13.71
C LEU A 25 -28.91 10.47 -13.81
N HIS A 26 -29.66 10.31 -12.71
CA HIS A 26 -30.96 9.65 -12.73
C HIS A 26 -31.99 10.41 -13.59
N GLY A 27 -31.97 11.73 -13.54
CA GLY A 27 -32.80 12.57 -14.40
C GLY A 27 -32.47 12.40 -15.89
N LEU A 28 -31.19 12.29 -16.22
CA LEU A 28 -30.71 12.03 -17.58
C LEU A 28 -31.15 10.64 -18.06
N GLU A 29 -31.00 9.61 -17.23
CA GLU A 29 -31.41 8.23 -17.55
C GLU A 29 -32.90 8.15 -17.89
N ALA A 30 -33.75 8.82 -17.10
CA ALA A 30 -35.18 8.93 -17.37
C ALA A 30 -35.48 9.72 -18.65
N SER A 31 -34.72 10.78 -18.93
CA SER A 31 -34.87 11.61 -20.12
C SER A 31 -34.48 10.88 -21.41
N ILE A 32 -33.39 10.11 -21.38
CA ILE A 32 -32.96 9.26 -22.50
C ILE A 32 -33.99 8.16 -22.75
N SER A 33 -34.50 7.53 -21.70
CA SER A 33 -35.49 6.43 -21.79
C SER A 33 -36.84 6.87 -22.36
N SER A 34 -37.21 8.15 -22.19
CA SER A 34 -38.47 8.73 -22.66
C SER A 34 -38.32 9.58 -23.93
N SER A 35 -37.12 9.66 -24.49
CA SER A 35 -36.83 10.51 -25.64
C SER A 35 -37.54 10.01 -26.91
N ASN A 36 -38.33 10.89 -27.53
CA ASN A 36 -39.09 10.60 -28.75
C ASN A 36 -38.72 11.52 -29.93
N SER A 37 -37.72 12.38 -29.75
CA SER A 37 -37.30 13.39 -30.73
C SER A 37 -35.79 13.58 -30.71
N ILE A 38 -35.22 13.92 -31.87
CA ILE A 38 -33.81 14.26 -32.02
C ILE A 38 -33.42 15.44 -31.11
N SER A 39 -34.31 16.41 -30.90
CA SER A 39 -34.06 17.55 -30.01
C SER A 39 -33.83 17.10 -28.57
N MET A 40 -34.66 16.18 -28.06
CA MET A 40 -34.54 15.64 -26.71
C MET A 40 -33.25 14.84 -26.53
N MET A 41 -32.82 14.11 -27.57
CA MET A 41 -31.52 13.44 -27.56
C MET A 41 -30.36 14.44 -27.49
N CYS A 42 -30.41 15.53 -28.26
CA CYS A 42 -29.40 16.59 -28.20
C CYS A 42 -29.34 17.26 -26.82
N ASP A 43 -30.50 17.48 -26.19
CA ASP A 43 -30.57 18.04 -24.84
C ASP A 43 -30.04 17.05 -23.79
N GLY A 44 -30.31 15.74 -23.95
CA GLY A 44 -29.70 14.69 -23.13
C GLY A 44 -28.18 14.65 -23.24
N LEU A 45 -27.61 14.76 -24.46
CA LEU A 45 -26.16 14.84 -24.66
C LEU A 45 -25.55 16.10 -24.03
N ARG A 46 -26.25 17.25 -24.10
CA ARG A 46 -25.81 18.48 -23.43
C ARG A 46 -25.83 18.33 -21.92
N SER A 47 -26.88 17.71 -21.37
CA SER A 47 -26.97 17.40 -19.95
C SER A 47 -25.85 16.45 -19.50
N LEU A 48 -25.52 15.45 -20.31
CA LEU A 48 -24.40 14.55 -20.04
C LEU A 48 -23.06 15.30 -19.97
N ALA A 49 -22.80 16.21 -20.90
CA ALA A 49 -21.59 17.04 -20.87
C ALA A 49 -21.50 17.87 -19.57
N ASN A 50 -22.61 18.49 -19.14
CA ASN A 50 -22.65 19.25 -17.89
C ASN A 50 -22.39 18.38 -16.65
N ILE A 51 -22.89 17.14 -16.64
CA ILE A 51 -22.64 16.16 -15.58
C ILE A 51 -21.15 15.80 -15.52
N TYR A 52 -20.50 15.58 -16.68
CA TYR A 52 -19.07 15.33 -16.75
C TYR A 52 -18.25 16.53 -16.25
N ASP A 53 -18.62 17.76 -16.62
CA ASP A 53 -17.96 18.98 -16.14
C ASP A 53 -18.10 19.12 -14.60
N GLY A 54 -19.27 18.81 -14.05
CA GLY A 54 -19.51 18.80 -12.60
C GLY A 54 -18.71 17.71 -11.87
N LEU A 55 -18.59 16.52 -12.47
CA LEU A 55 -17.78 15.43 -11.93
C LEU A 55 -16.28 15.77 -11.95
N GLU A 56 -15.79 16.38 -13.02
CA GLU A 56 -14.41 16.86 -13.11
C GLU A 56 -14.13 17.89 -12.02
N GLU A 57 -15.05 18.83 -11.79
CA GLU A 57 -14.95 19.80 -10.71
C GLU A 57 -14.87 19.11 -9.33
N ILE A 58 -15.69 18.08 -9.08
CA ILE A 58 -15.67 17.26 -7.85
C ILE A 58 -14.34 16.50 -7.66
N ILE A 59 -13.85 15.84 -8.71
CA ILE A 59 -12.59 15.07 -8.66
C ILE A 59 -11.41 16.01 -8.42
N CYS A 60 -11.46 17.22 -8.96
CA CYS A 60 -10.44 18.24 -8.78
C CYS A 60 -10.51 18.95 -7.42
N LEU A 61 -11.50 18.68 -6.56
CA LEU A 61 -11.53 19.28 -5.22
C LEU A 61 -10.29 18.88 -4.42
N PRO A 62 -9.69 19.82 -3.68
CA PRO A 62 -8.63 19.54 -2.74
C PRO A 62 -8.99 18.44 -1.73
N SER A 63 -10.26 18.34 -1.31
CA SER A 63 -10.71 17.32 -0.35
C SER A 63 -10.56 15.89 -0.88
N HIS A 64 -10.90 15.64 -2.15
CA HIS A 64 -10.74 14.32 -2.79
C HIS A 64 -9.27 14.02 -3.11
N GLN A 65 -8.50 15.03 -3.50
CA GLN A 65 -7.06 14.88 -3.71
C GLN A 65 -6.32 14.55 -2.41
N VAL A 66 -6.68 15.21 -1.30
CA VAL A 66 -6.11 14.96 0.03
C VAL A 66 -6.49 13.57 0.52
N PHE A 67 -7.76 13.17 0.41
CA PHE A 67 -8.21 11.83 0.80
C PHE A 67 -7.48 10.73 0.02
N SER A 68 -7.39 10.85 -1.31
CA SER A 68 -6.65 9.89 -2.14
C SER A 68 -5.15 9.88 -1.86
N SER A 69 -4.55 11.04 -1.55
CA SER A 69 -3.12 11.12 -1.19
C SER A 69 -2.83 10.49 0.16
N GLN A 70 -3.71 10.68 1.16
CA GLN A 70 -3.55 10.10 2.48
C GLN A 70 -3.70 8.58 2.43
N GLN A 71 -4.67 8.08 1.66
CA GLN A 71 -4.84 6.65 1.45
C GLN A 71 -3.65 6.04 0.69
N ARG A 72 -3.12 6.72 -0.32
CA ARG A 72 -1.89 6.30 -1.02
C ARG A 72 -0.68 6.28 -0.09
N ASN A 73 -0.48 7.31 0.73
CA ASN A 73 0.65 7.37 1.66
C ASN A 73 0.56 6.28 2.75
N MET A 74 -0.65 5.96 3.22
CA MET A 74 -0.87 4.87 4.16
C MET A 74 -0.55 3.51 3.52
N LEU A 75 -1.02 3.28 2.29
CA LEU A 75 -0.73 2.07 1.53
C LEU A 75 0.77 1.93 1.23
N ASP A 76 1.43 3.03 0.85
CA ASP A 76 2.86 3.06 0.56
C ASP A 76 3.70 2.70 1.80
N GLY A 77 3.33 3.23 2.96
CA GLY A 77 3.95 2.86 4.23
C GLY A 77 3.76 1.38 4.60
N GLU A 78 2.57 0.82 4.37
CA GLU A 78 2.31 -0.61 4.59
C GLU A 78 3.04 -1.51 3.59
N MET A 79 3.16 -1.06 2.34
CA MET A 79 3.90 -1.76 1.30
C MET A 79 5.40 -1.79 1.62
N GLU A 80 5.99 -0.66 2.04
CA GLU A 80 7.40 -0.60 2.43
C GLU A 80 7.70 -1.57 3.58
N VAL A 81 6.83 -1.61 4.60
CA VAL A 81 6.97 -2.59 5.71
C VAL A 81 6.85 -4.03 5.22
N SER A 82 5.95 -4.29 4.26
CA SER A 82 5.78 -5.62 3.67
C SER A 82 7.02 -6.04 2.88
N LEU A 83 7.67 -5.12 2.17
CA LEU A 83 8.94 -5.36 1.47
C LEU A 83 10.07 -5.64 2.45
N GLU A 84 10.21 -4.85 3.52
CA GLU A 84 11.21 -5.11 4.57
C GLU A 84 11.03 -6.50 5.20
N LEU A 85 9.78 -6.94 5.38
CA LEU A 85 9.47 -8.28 5.87
C LEU A 85 9.84 -9.37 4.86
N LEU A 86 9.59 -9.14 3.58
CA LEU A 86 9.95 -10.07 2.52
C LEU A 86 11.48 -10.25 2.44
N ASP A 87 12.23 -9.15 2.51
CA ASP A 87 13.70 -9.18 2.56
C ASP A 87 14.21 -9.97 3.77
N LEU A 88 13.56 -9.81 4.92
CA LEU A 88 13.87 -10.59 6.12
C LEU A 88 13.61 -12.09 5.91
N CYS A 89 12.49 -12.44 5.29
CA CYS A 89 12.14 -13.82 4.97
C CYS A 89 13.14 -14.44 3.98
N THR A 90 13.54 -13.71 2.94
CA THR A 90 14.57 -14.15 1.99
C THR A 90 15.89 -14.43 2.73
N ALA A 91 16.34 -13.52 3.59
CA ALA A 91 17.55 -13.72 4.38
C ALA A 91 17.44 -14.92 5.34
N MET A 92 16.25 -15.18 5.91
CA MET A 92 16.01 -16.39 6.72
C MET A 92 16.17 -17.65 5.91
N GLN A 93 15.60 -17.69 4.71
CA GLN A 93 15.66 -18.85 3.83
C GLN A 93 17.11 -19.16 3.42
N GLU A 94 17.90 -18.14 3.09
CA GLU A 94 19.33 -18.31 2.76
C GLU A 94 20.12 -18.89 3.94
N ILE A 95 19.93 -18.33 5.14
CA ILE A 95 20.60 -18.82 6.36
C ILE A 95 20.19 -20.27 6.66
N PHE A 96 18.91 -20.59 6.50
CA PHE A 96 18.41 -21.94 6.74
C PHE A 96 18.96 -22.95 5.73
N ALA A 97 19.06 -22.56 4.46
CA ALA A 97 19.69 -23.37 3.43
C ALA A 97 21.16 -23.66 3.78
N GLU A 98 21.91 -22.66 4.23
CA GLU A 98 23.30 -22.85 4.68
C GLU A 98 23.39 -23.76 5.92
N MET A 99 22.47 -23.64 6.88
CA MET A 99 22.38 -24.54 8.03
C MET A 99 22.15 -25.99 7.61
N VAL A 100 21.24 -26.24 6.66
CA VAL A 100 20.96 -27.58 6.13
C VAL A 100 22.22 -28.19 5.52
N VAL A 101 22.99 -27.42 4.75
CA VAL A 101 24.28 -27.87 4.19
C VAL A 101 25.25 -28.26 5.30
N ILE A 102 25.43 -27.42 6.32
CA ILE A 102 26.35 -27.70 7.44
C ILE A 102 25.93 -28.99 8.17
N ILE A 103 24.62 -29.20 8.38
CA ILE A 103 24.11 -30.42 9.02
C ILE A 103 24.40 -31.66 8.16
N GLN A 104 24.21 -31.59 6.85
CA GLN A 104 24.53 -32.69 5.94
C GLN A 104 26.03 -33.00 5.95
N GLU A 105 26.89 -31.99 5.92
CA GLU A 105 28.34 -32.16 6.00
C GLU A 105 28.77 -32.75 7.35
N LEU A 106 28.13 -32.34 8.45
CA LEU A 106 28.36 -32.92 9.76
C LEU A 106 28.00 -34.41 9.77
N GLN A 107 26.85 -34.79 9.21
CA GLN A 107 26.46 -36.20 9.11
C GLN A 107 27.48 -37.02 8.30
N VAL A 108 28.03 -36.45 7.23
CA VAL A 108 29.08 -37.10 6.44
C VAL A 108 30.37 -37.26 7.25
N ALA A 109 30.81 -36.24 7.98
CA ALA A 109 32.00 -36.32 8.82
C ALA A 109 31.86 -37.39 9.92
N LEU A 110 30.70 -37.44 10.59
CA LEU A 110 30.40 -38.44 11.60
C LEU A 110 30.42 -39.87 11.04
N ARG A 111 29.84 -40.10 9.85
CA ARG A 111 29.88 -41.42 9.20
C ARG A 111 31.29 -41.86 8.80
N LYS A 112 32.18 -40.91 8.53
CA LYS A 112 33.59 -41.18 8.20
C LYS A 112 34.48 -41.36 9.44
N GLY A 113 33.95 -41.10 10.65
CA GLY A 113 34.74 -41.08 11.87
C GLY A 113 35.75 -39.93 11.93
N ASP A 114 35.52 -38.84 11.18
CA ASP A 114 36.38 -37.66 11.17
C ASP A 114 35.91 -36.66 12.25
N ASP A 115 36.36 -36.89 13.48
CA ASP A 115 35.99 -36.09 14.65
C ASP A 115 36.43 -34.62 14.53
N ALA A 116 37.57 -34.37 13.88
CA ALA A 116 38.06 -33.02 13.65
C ALA A 116 37.15 -32.25 12.70
N ALA A 117 36.75 -32.86 11.58
CA ALA A 117 35.80 -32.27 10.64
C ALA A 117 34.40 -32.09 11.28
N ALA A 118 33.93 -33.08 12.05
CA ALA A 118 32.65 -32.98 12.76
C ALA A 118 32.64 -31.80 13.73
N GLN A 119 33.70 -31.65 14.54
CA GLN A 119 33.84 -30.54 15.47
C GLN A 119 33.89 -29.18 14.75
N ALA A 120 34.56 -29.10 13.60
CA ALA A 120 34.60 -27.88 12.79
C ALA A 120 33.21 -27.48 12.24
N LYS A 121 32.38 -28.47 11.83
CA LYS A 121 31.01 -28.21 11.36
C LYS A 121 30.08 -27.79 12.50
N ILE A 122 30.20 -28.38 13.69
CA ILE A 122 29.46 -27.94 14.90
C ILE A 122 29.77 -26.48 15.23
N GLN A 123 31.05 -26.09 15.20
CA GLN A 123 31.46 -24.70 15.44
C GLN A 123 30.92 -23.75 14.36
N SER A 124 30.95 -24.18 13.10
CA SER A 124 30.42 -23.41 11.97
C SER A 124 28.92 -23.16 12.10
N PHE A 125 28.15 -24.20 12.46
CA PHE A 125 26.72 -24.10 12.74
C PHE A 125 26.44 -23.12 13.89
N ALA A 126 27.13 -23.27 15.02
CA ALA A 126 26.96 -22.39 16.17
C ALA A 126 27.28 -20.92 15.84
N ARG A 127 28.30 -20.68 15.02
CA ARG A 127 28.65 -19.34 14.53
C ARG A 127 27.57 -18.77 13.62
N LEU A 128 27.07 -19.56 12.68
CA LEU A 128 26.00 -19.15 11.77
C LEU A 128 24.70 -18.83 12.54
N ALA A 129 24.31 -19.69 13.47
CA ALA A 129 23.15 -19.46 14.34
C ALA A 129 23.27 -18.17 15.17
N LYS A 130 24.45 -17.89 15.73
CA LYS A 130 24.71 -16.63 16.44
C LYS A 130 24.63 -15.41 15.51
N LYS A 131 25.17 -15.51 14.29
CA LYS A 131 25.11 -14.43 13.28
C LYS A 131 23.66 -14.16 12.86
N ALA A 132 22.91 -15.21 12.58
CA ALA A 132 21.50 -15.16 12.24
C ALA A 132 20.69 -14.44 13.32
N ARG A 133 20.80 -14.88 14.58
CA ARG A 133 20.11 -14.26 15.72
C ARG A 133 20.46 -12.77 15.89
N LYS A 134 21.71 -12.39 15.66
CA LYS A 134 22.15 -10.98 15.70
C LYS A 134 21.50 -10.16 14.56
N HIS A 135 21.41 -10.73 13.37
CA HIS A 135 20.77 -10.10 12.22
C HIS A 135 19.28 -9.85 12.49
N PHE A 136 18.54 -10.88 12.91
CA PHE A 136 17.11 -10.77 13.25
C PHE A 136 16.85 -9.74 14.35
N LYS A 137 17.64 -9.77 15.43
CA LYS A 137 17.47 -8.79 16.52
C LYS A 137 17.75 -7.35 16.09
N LYS A 138 18.58 -7.13 15.06
CA LYS A 138 18.86 -5.79 14.53
C LYS A 138 17.73 -5.31 13.62
N THR A 139 17.22 -6.17 12.74
CA THR A 139 16.17 -5.83 11.78
C THR A 139 14.79 -5.73 12.47
N ALA A 140 14.51 -6.58 13.45
CA ALA A 140 13.27 -6.50 14.24
C ALA A 140 13.13 -5.18 15.01
N LYS A 141 14.25 -4.56 15.43
CA LYS A 141 14.22 -3.23 16.06
C LYS A 141 13.90 -2.09 15.09
N LYS A 142 14.17 -2.26 13.80
CA LYS A 142 13.78 -1.30 12.74
C LYS A 142 12.31 -1.46 12.38
N ALA A 143 11.85 -2.70 12.25
CA ALA A 143 10.48 -3.03 11.88
C ALA A 143 9.48 -3.10 13.06
N ALA A 144 9.91 -2.73 14.27
CA ALA A 144 9.13 -2.80 15.53
C ALA A 144 7.90 -1.87 15.60
N SER A 145 7.47 -1.27 14.49
CA SER A 145 6.21 -0.53 14.44
C SER A 145 4.99 -1.43 14.17
N ASN A 146 5.14 -2.72 13.85
CA ASN A 146 4.01 -3.56 13.44
C ASN A 146 3.96 -4.97 14.08
N LYS A 147 2.74 -5.38 14.45
CA LYS A 147 2.40 -6.59 15.23
C LYS A 147 2.96 -7.91 14.66
N MET A 148 3.20 -7.98 13.35
CA MET A 148 3.64 -9.20 12.66
C MET A 148 5.09 -9.59 12.98
N VAL A 149 5.97 -8.61 13.15
CA VAL A 149 7.39 -8.86 13.47
C VAL A 149 7.57 -9.41 14.89
N MET A 150 6.69 -9.00 15.80
CA MET A 150 6.68 -9.48 17.19
C MET A 150 6.38 -11.00 17.27
N LEU A 151 5.44 -11.49 16.46
CA LEU A 151 5.10 -12.92 16.40
C LEU A 151 6.26 -13.77 15.86
N LEU A 152 7.04 -13.24 14.91
CA LEU A 152 8.22 -13.94 14.39
C LEU A 152 9.37 -13.97 15.39
N THR A 153 9.54 -12.92 16.21
CA THR A 153 10.55 -12.95 17.29
C THR A 153 10.25 -13.97 18.37
N ASP A 154 8.97 -14.16 18.71
CA ASP A 154 8.56 -15.15 19.72
C ASP A 154 8.83 -16.58 19.23
N LEU A 155 8.63 -16.86 17.94
CA LEU A 155 8.94 -18.15 17.33
C LEU A 155 10.44 -18.47 17.31
N VAL A 156 11.30 -17.45 17.21
CA VAL A 156 12.77 -17.61 17.21
C VAL A 156 13.34 -17.75 18.63
N GLN A 157 12.57 -17.37 19.66
CA GLN A 157 12.99 -17.46 21.06
C GLN A 157 12.46 -18.70 21.79
N SER A 158 11.48 -19.41 21.22
CA SER A 158 10.98 -20.70 21.70
C SER A 158 11.78 -21.89 21.17
#